data_AF-A0AAW0T990-F1
#
_entry.id   AF-A0AAW0T990-F1
#
_cell.length_a   1.000
_cell.length_b   1.000
_cell.length_c   1.000
_cell.angle_alpha   90.00
_cell.angle_beta   90.00
_cell.angle_gamma   90.00
#
_symmetry.space_group_name_H-M   'P 1'
#
loop_
_entity.id
_entity.type
_entity.pdbx_description
1 polymer ?
#
loop_
_entity_poly.entity_id
_entity_poly.type
_entity_poly.pdbx_seq_one_letter_code
_entity_poly.pdbx_strand_id
1 'polypeptide(L)'
;MRVANIQHSRLQEGSIRNIDDGEYKCRDGSSPEVHYKVISGVVGAASSVTSIQVAKLRLFRIPQVSFFSTSPELSNKQRFEYFSRTIPSDHYQVKAMVVIVKKLSWSYISIVYEESNYGIKVDGAEVDASAGFDYDVVSLAENYSLKERDCDTSNE
;
A
#
# COMPACT_ATOMS: atom_id res chain seq x y z
N MET A 1 -15.22 -22.59 -39.87
CA MET A 1 -15.45 -22.73 -38.41
C MET A 1 -14.65 -23.93 -37.94
N ARG A 2 -13.47 -23.72 -37.34
CA ARG A 2 -12.70 -24.78 -36.67
C ARG A 2 -12.66 -24.40 -35.20
N VAL A 3 -13.34 -25.18 -34.39
CA VAL A 3 -13.31 -25.06 -32.93
C VAL A 3 -12.01 -25.71 -32.48
N ALA A 4 -11.11 -24.92 -31.88
CA ALA A 4 -9.91 -25.44 -31.24
C ALA A 4 -10.28 -25.88 -29.81
N ASN A 5 -10.05 -27.16 -29.53
CA ASN A 5 -10.15 -27.74 -28.19
C ASN A 5 -9.08 -27.13 -27.28
N ILE A 6 -9.51 -26.40 -26.26
CA ILE A 6 -8.63 -25.92 -25.20
C ILE A 6 -8.61 -27.00 -24.12
N GLN A 7 -7.49 -27.72 -24.01
CA GLN A 7 -7.26 -28.57 -22.85
C GLN A 7 -7.13 -27.69 -21.60
N HIS A 8 -7.84 -28.08 -20.55
CA HIS A 8 -7.82 -27.49 -19.23
C HIS A 8 -6.40 -27.54 -18.63
N SER A 9 -5.60 -26.50 -18.85
CA SER A 9 -4.43 -26.24 -18.02
C SER A 9 -4.88 -25.47 -16.78
N ARG A 10 -4.57 -26.10 -15.65
CA ARG A 10 -4.77 -25.65 -14.27
C ARG A 10 -4.40 -24.16 -14.14
N LEU A 11 -5.31 -23.40 -13.52
CA LEU A 11 -5.16 -21.97 -13.20
C LEU A 11 -3.72 -21.68 -12.77
N GLN A 12 -3.00 -20.85 -13.53
CA GLN A 12 -1.68 -20.35 -13.14
C GLN A 12 -1.84 -19.56 -11.83
N GLU A 13 -1.27 -20.07 -10.74
CA GLU A 13 -0.96 -19.24 -9.57
C GLU A 13 -0.07 -18.08 -10.04
N GLY A 14 -0.40 -16.86 -9.61
CA GLY A 14 0.20 -15.63 -10.12
C GLY A 14 1.68 -15.51 -9.75
N SER A 15 2.55 -16.04 -10.61
CA SER A 15 4.00 -15.92 -10.48
C SER A 15 4.48 -14.69 -11.23
N ILE A 16 4.94 -13.66 -10.50
CA ILE A 16 5.79 -12.62 -11.09
C ILE A 16 7.14 -13.27 -11.39
N ARG A 17 7.51 -13.35 -12.67
CA ARG A 17 8.80 -13.90 -13.10
C ARG A 17 9.88 -12.85 -12.87
N ASN A 18 11.02 -13.25 -12.30
CA ASN A 18 12.22 -12.44 -12.41
C ASN A 18 12.65 -12.43 -13.89
N ILE A 19 12.88 -11.24 -14.44
CA ILE A 19 13.33 -11.04 -15.82
C ILE A 19 14.82 -11.34 -15.84
N ASP A 20 15.17 -12.61 -16.01
CA ASP A 20 16.53 -13.00 -16.36
C ASP A 20 16.42 -13.86 -17.64
N ASP A 21 16.32 -13.17 -18.77
CA ASP A 21 16.16 -13.74 -20.12
C ASP A 21 17.52 -14.19 -20.71
N GLY A 22 18.48 -14.56 -19.86
CA GLY A 22 19.76 -15.11 -20.28
C GLY A 22 19.59 -16.52 -20.87
N GLU A 23 20.15 -16.78 -22.05
CA GLU A 23 20.24 -18.13 -22.61
C GLU A 23 21.31 -18.92 -21.84
N TYR A 24 20.96 -19.47 -20.67
CA TYR A 24 21.90 -20.26 -19.87
C TYR A 24 22.27 -21.54 -20.61
N LYS A 25 23.58 -21.80 -20.75
CA LYS A 25 24.12 -23.04 -21.32
C LYS A 25 25.07 -23.66 -20.30
N CYS A 26 24.83 -24.91 -19.93
CA CYS A 26 25.71 -25.65 -19.04
C CYS A 26 26.97 -26.10 -19.80
N ARG A 27 28.12 -26.12 -19.11
CA ARG A 27 29.43 -26.44 -19.70
C ARG A 27 29.51 -27.89 -20.24
N ASP A 28 28.68 -28.76 -19.70
CA ASP A 28 28.54 -30.17 -20.09
C ASP A 28 27.52 -30.39 -21.23
N GLY A 29 26.90 -29.32 -21.74
CA GLY A 29 25.86 -29.39 -22.77
C GLY A 29 24.49 -29.82 -22.25
N SER A 30 24.33 -29.99 -20.93
CA SER A 30 23.03 -30.23 -20.32
C SER A 30 22.12 -28.99 -20.40
N SER A 31 20.81 -29.21 -20.37
CA SER A 31 19.84 -28.12 -20.24
C SER A 31 19.87 -27.58 -18.81
N PRO A 32 19.98 -26.26 -18.60
CA PRO A 32 19.93 -25.68 -17.26
C PRO A 32 18.59 -25.98 -16.58
N GLU A 33 18.63 -26.43 -15.33
CA GLU A 33 17.43 -26.56 -14.50
C GLU A 33 17.06 -25.18 -13.94
N VAL A 34 16.05 -24.54 -14.53
CA VAL A 34 15.59 -23.21 -14.10
C VAL A 34 14.56 -23.35 -12.99
N HIS A 35 14.98 -23.11 -11.75
CA HIS A 35 14.06 -23.00 -10.61
C HIS A 35 13.53 -21.58 -10.47
N TYR A 36 12.27 -21.37 -10.87
CA TYR A 36 11.60 -20.11 -10.63
C TYR A 36 11.21 -19.98 -9.16
N LYS A 37 11.66 -18.92 -8.49
CA LYS A 37 11.15 -18.57 -7.17
C LYS A 37 9.77 -17.94 -7.30
N VAL A 38 8.78 -18.57 -6.69
CA VAL A 38 7.41 -18.05 -6.63
C VAL A 38 7.31 -17.07 -5.46
N ILE A 39 6.74 -15.89 -5.71
CA ILE A 39 6.45 -14.91 -4.65
C ILE A 39 5.15 -15.32 -3.96
N SER A 40 5.23 -15.79 -2.72
CA SER A 40 4.05 -16.19 -1.94
C SER A 40 3.30 -15.00 -1.32
N GLY A 41 3.94 -13.83 -1.20
CA GLY A 41 3.35 -12.64 -0.60
C GLY A 41 4.33 -11.49 -0.48
N VAL A 42 3.81 -10.30 -0.14
CA VAL A 42 4.58 -9.08 0.09
C VAL A 42 4.39 -8.61 1.53
N VAL A 43 5.49 -8.30 2.22
CA VAL A 43 5.45 -7.63 3.53
C VAL A 43 5.80 -6.15 3.33
N GLY A 44 4.92 -5.26 3.76
CA GLY A 44 5.01 -3.82 3.51
C GLY A 44 3.84 -3.27 2.69
N ALA A 45 3.89 -2.02 2.23
CA ALA A 45 4.92 -1.02 2.55
C ALA A 45 4.59 -0.29 3.86
N ALA A 46 5.48 0.60 4.31
CA ALA A 46 5.20 1.46 5.45
C ALA A 46 4.23 2.60 5.07
N SER A 47 4.56 3.36 4.02
CA SER A 47 3.69 4.41 3.47
C SER A 47 2.37 3.85 2.95
N SER A 48 1.26 4.46 3.37
CA SER A 48 -0.07 4.09 2.89
C SER A 48 -0.21 4.28 1.38
N VAL A 49 0.39 5.33 0.83
CA VAL A 49 0.38 5.62 -0.61
C VAL A 49 1.09 4.50 -1.39
N THR A 50 2.28 4.09 -0.92
CA THR A 50 3.01 2.96 -1.52
C THR A 50 2.24 1.65 -1.38
N SER A 51 1.65 1.38 -0.21
CA SER A 51 0.84 0.17 0.01
C SER A 51 -0.37 0.09 -0.93
N ILE A 52 -1.05 1.21 -1.19
CA ILE A 52 -2.16 1.29 -2.16
C ILE A 52 -1.66 0.93 -3.57
N GLN A 53 -0.48 1.41 -3.95
CA GLN A 53 0.10 1.12 -5.26
C GLN A 53 0.50 -0.35 -5.40
N VAL A 54 1.14 -0.93 -4.37
CA VAL A 54 1.53 -2.35 -4.33
C VAL A 54 0.30 -3.26 -4.31
N ALA A 55 -0.80 -2.86 -3.67
CA ALA A 55 -2.00 -3.68 -3.59
C ALA A 55 -2.68 -3.95 -4.96
N LYS A 56 -2.21 -3.30 -6.04
CA LYS A 56 -2.54 -3.69 -7.43
C LYS A 56 -2.11 -5.11 -7.78
N LEU A 57 -1.21 -5.72 -7.00
CA LEU A 57 -0.83 -7.14 -7.08
C LEU A 57 -1.99 -8.12 -6.87
N ARG A 58 -3.17 -7.63 -6.44
CA ARG A 58 -4.42 -8.42 -6.39
C ARG A 58 -4.74 -9.14 -7.70
N LEU A 59 -4.31 -8.62 -8.86
CA LEU A 59 -4.52 -9.25 -10.16
C LEU A 59 -3.81 -10.61 -10.29
N PHE A 60 -2.72 -10.78 -9.53
CA PHE A 60 -1.95 -12.03 -9.44
C PHE A 60 -2.29 -12.84 -8.18
N ARG A 61 -3.29 -12.40 -7.39
CA ARG A 61 -3.69 -13.02 -6.12
C ARG A 61 -2.54 -13.16 -5.10
N ILE A 62 -1.58 -12.24 -5.16
CA ILE A 62 -0.47 -12.20 -4.20
C ILE A 62 -0.92 -11.41 -2.96
N PRO A 63 -0.94 -12.03 -1.76
CA PRO A 63 -1.29 -11.33 -0.53
C PRO A 63 -0.22 -10.32 -0.14
N GLN A 64 -0.67 -9.17 0.38
CA GLN A 64 0.19 -8.13 0.92
C GLN A 64 -0.17 -7.89 2.39
N VAL A 65 0.83 -7.85 3.28
CA VAL A 65 0.65 -7.52 4.70
C VAL A 65 1.51 -6.32 5.06
N SER A 66 0.89 -5.17 5.35
CA SER A 66 1.61 -3.98 5.82
C SER A 66 1.74 -3.97 7.35
N PHE A 67 2.87 -3.44 7.83
CA PHE A 67 3.17 -3.23 9.24
C PHE A 67 2.98 -1.76 9.69
N PHE A 68 2.72 -0.81 8.78
CA PHE A 68 2.67 0.62 9.11
C PHE A 68 1.62 1.45 8.35
N SER A 69 1.01 0.93 7.28
CA SER A 69 0.03 1.69 6.50
C SER A 69 -1.36 1.74 7.15
N THR A 70 -1.74 2.88 7.69
CA THR A 70 -2.98 3.05 8.49
C THR A 70 -4.14 3.74 7.77
N SER A 71 -3.97 4.23 6.53
CA SER A 71 -5.04 4.91 5.77
C SER A 71 -6.36 4.11 5.79
N PRO A 72 -7.52 4.76 6.03
CA PRO A 72 -8.83 4.10 6.01
C PRO A 72 -9.20 3.46 4.67
N GLU A 73 -8.69 3.99 3.56
CA GLU A 73 -8.96 3.48 2.21
C GLU A 73 -8.56 2.01 2.04
N LEU A 74 -7.45 1.59 2.66
CA LEU A 74 -6.94 0.22 2.62
C LEU A 74 -7.86 -0.81 3.32
N SER A 75 -8.86 -0.36 4.07
CA SER A 75 -9.87 -1.24 4.67
C SER A 75 -10.96 -1.69 3.69
N ASN A 76 -11.08 -1.05 2.51
CA ASN A 76 -12.08 -1.42 1.51
C ASN A 76 -11.71 -2.73 0.81
N LYS A 77 -12.27 -3.85 1.28
CA LYS A 77 -12.01 -5.20 0.73
C LYS A 77 -12.54 -5.43 -0.69
N GLN A 78 -13.47 -4.60 -1.19
CA GLN A 78 -13.87 -4.65 -2.59
C GLN A 78 -12.76 -4.13 -3.52
N ARG A 79 -11.93 -3.17 -3.06
CA ARG A 79 -10.76 -2.67 -3.81
C ARG A 79 -9.46 -3.38 -3.44
N PHE A 80 -9.29 -3.78 -2.18
CA PHE A 80 -8.04 -4.30 -1.62
C PHE A 80 -8.24 -5.69 -0.98
N GLU A 81 -8.81 -6.62 -1.75
CA GLU A 81 -9.15 -7.98 -1.33
C GLU A 81 -7.97 -8.73 -0.69
N TYR A 82 -6.78 -8.65 -1.31
CA TYR A 82 -5.55 -9.33 -0.90
C TYR A 82 -4.65 -8.53 0.05
N PHE A 83 -5.08 -7.34 0.46
CA PHE A 83 -4.33 -6.49 1.39
C PHE A 83 -4.76 -6.75 2.83
N SER A 84 -3.81 -6.93 3.74
CA SER A 84 -4.03 -6.95 5.19
C SER A 84 -2.99 -6.10 5.91
N ARG A 85 -3.21 -5.81 7.19
CA ARG A 85 -2.26 -5.10 8.03
C ARG A 85 -2.34 -5.55 9.49
N THR A 86 -1.24 -5.40 10.22
CA THR A 86 -1.13 -5.80 11.63
C THR A 86 -1.55 -4.70 12.61
N ILE A 87 -1.90 -3.52 12.10
CA ILE A 87 -2.21 -2.32 12.87
C ILE A 87 -3.60 -1.78 12.51
N PRO A 88 -4.25 -1.00 13.39
CA PRO A 88 -5.58 -0.47 13.14
C PRO A 88 -5.60 0.61 12.05
N SER A 89 -6.81 0.96 11.61
CA SER A 89 -7.05 2.09 10.72
C SER A 89 -7.01 3.43 11.46
N ASP A 90 -6.63 4.51 10.77
CA ASP A 90 -6.70 5.87 11.32
C ASP A 90 -8.12 6.32 11.68
N HIS A 91 -9.16 5.64 11.18
CA HIS A 91 -10.54 5.76 11.64
C HIS A 91 -10.63 5.79 13.18
N TYR A 92 -9.88 4.92 13.86
CA TYR A 92 -9.85 4.88 15.32
C TYR A 92 -8.98 6.00 15.93
N GLN A 93 -7.90 6.38 15.26
CA GLN A 93 -7.01 7.46 15.71
C GLN A 93 -7.71 8.82 15.68
N VAL A 94 -8.43 9.14 14.60
CA VAL A 94 -9.21 10.38 14.47
C VAL A 94 -10.27 10.46 15.55
N LYS A 95 -11.01 9.37 15.79
CA LYS A 95 -12.00 9.33 16.88
C LYS A 95 -11.37 9.64 18.23
N ALA A 96 -10.19 9.10 18.52
CA ALA A 96 -9.47 9.40 19.76
C ALA A 96 -9.07 10.89 19.83
N MET A 97 -8.59 11.48 18.74
CA MET A 97 -8.26 12.90 18.67
C MET A 97 -9.49 13.78 18.92
N VAL A 98 -10.63 13.50 18.29
CA VAL A 98 -11.89 14.24 18.53
C VAL A 98 -12.32 14.15 19.99
N VAL A 99 -12.20 12.97 20.62
CA VAL A 99 -12.52 12.81 22.05
C VAL A 99 -11.61 13.68 22.93
N ILE A 100 -10.33 13.80 22.59
CA ILE A 100 -9.39 14.66 23.32
C ILE A 100 -9.77 16.13 23.18
N VAL A 101 -10.02 16.60 21.94
CA VAL A 101 -10.45 17.99 21.65
C VAL A 101 -11.69 18.35 22.48
N LYS A 102 -12.69 17.47 22.50
CA LYS A 102 -13.92 17.64 23.30
C LYS A 102 -13.64 17.68 24.80
N LYS A 103 -12.81 16.77 25.31
CA LYS A 103 -12.45 16.74 26.74
C LYS A 103 -11.72 18.01 27.17
N LEU A 104 -10.94 18.61 26.30
CA LEU A 104 -10.22 19.85 26.55
C LEU A 104 -11.08 21.11 26.31
N SER A 105 -12.33 20.95 25.85
CA SER A 105 -13.24 22.05 25.55
C SER A 105 -12.64 23.08 24.59
N TRP A 106 -11.85 22.62 23.61
CA TRP A 106 -11.36 23.49 22.55
C TRP A 106 -12.53 23.89 21.65
N SER A 107 -12.80 25.19 21.58
CA SER A 107 -13.89 25.75 20.77
C SER A 107 -13.52 25.90 19.30
N TYR A 108 -12.22 25.92 18.99
CA TYR A 108 -11.70 26.10 17.64
C TYR A 108 -10.38 25.32 17.47
N ILE A 109 -10.24 24.63 16.35
CA ILE A 109 -8.99 23.95 15.95
C ILE A 109 -8.67 24.22 14.48
N SER A 110 -7.41 24.07 14.09
CA SER A 110 -7.02 24.04 12.68
C SER A 110 -6.42 22.67 12.35
N ILE A 111 -6.93 22.04 11.30
CA ILE A 111 -6.47 20.74 10.80
C ILE A 111 -5.47 21.01 9.68
N VAL A 112 -4.26 20.49 9.85
CA VAL A 112 -3.23 20.51 8.82
C VAL A 112 -2.96 19.07 8.40
N TYR A 113 -3.11 18.77 7.11
CA TYR A 113 -2.96 17.41 6.60
C TYR A 113 -2.09 17.36 5.34
N GLU A 114 -1.45 16.22 5.12
CA GLU A 114 -0.68 15.94 3.90
C GLU A 114 -1.62 15.65 2.73
N GLU A 115 -1.39 16.26 1.56
CA GLU A 115 -2.22 16.05 0.36
C GLU A 115 -1.94 14.70 -0.32
N SER A 116 -2.25 13.61 0.38
CA SER A 116 -2.07 12.25 -0.10
C SER A 116 -3.23 11.34 0.31
N ASN A 117 -3.31 10.12 -0.24
CA ASN A 117 -4.32 9.13 0.17
C ASN A 117 -4.21 8.73 1.66
N TYR A 118 -3.11 9.10 2.32
CA TYR A 118 -3.00 9.03 3.77
C TYR A 118 -3.78 10.16 4.43
N GLY A 119 -3.43 11.43 4.19
CA GLY A 119 -4.04 12.58 4.84
C GLY A 119 -5.47 12.89 4.39
N ILE A 120 -5.78 12.82 3.09
CA ILE A 120 -7.09 13.15 2.51
C ILE A 120 -8.20 12.20 3.01
N LYS A 121 -7.87 10.93 3.26
CA LYS A 121 -8.86 9.93 3.71
C LYS A 121 -9.16 10.02 5.21
N VAL A 122 -8.39 10.83 5.92
CA VAL A 122 -8.52 11.16 7.34
C VAL A 122 -9.18 12.53 7.52
N ASP A 123 -9.23 13.34 6.45
CA ASP A 123 -9.86 14.66 6.43
C ASP A 123 -11.38 14.63 6.68
N GLY A 124 -11.90 15.78 7.11
CA GLY A 124 -13.28 16.28 7.01
C GLY A 124 -14.36 15.32 7.45
N ALA A 125 -14.69 14.32 6.63
CA ALA A 125 -15.87 13.46 6.80
C ALA A 125 -15.96 12.74 8.16
N GLU A 126 -14.83 12.36 8.75
CA GLU A 126 -14.83 11.69 10.07
C GLU A 126 -14.84 12.70 11.24
N VAL A 127 -14.22 13.87 11.06
CA VAL A 127 -14.25 14.97 12.03
C VAL A 127 -15.62 15.66 12.03
N ASP A 128 -16.21 15.90 10.86
CA ASP A 128 -17.52 16.52 10.62
C ASP A 128 -18.67 15.76 11.28
N ALA A 129 -18.63 14.44 11.21
CA ALA A 129 -19.64 13.59 11.82
C ALA A 129 -19.68 13.73 13.35
N SER A 130 -18.70 14.40 13.96
CA SER A 130 -18.50 14.39 15.40
C SER A 130 -18.09 15.72 16.04
N ALA A 131 -17.76 16.78 15.30
CA ALA A 131 -17.06 17.93 15.88
C ALA A 131 -17.91 18.76 16.86
N GLY A 132 -18.98 19.43 16.42
CA GLY A 132 -19.67 20.41 17.29
C GLY A 132 -18.75 21.54 17.81
N PHE A 133 -17.60 21.74 17.15
CA PHE A 133 -16.62 22.80 17.36
C PHE A 133 -16.24 23.37 16.00
N ASP A 134 -15.82 24.64 15.96
CA ASP A 134 -15.40 25.28 14.72
C ASP A 134 -14.02 24.77 14.31
N TYR A 135 -13.80 24.60 13.01
CA TYR A 135 -12.50 24.19 12.51
C TYR A 135 -12.20 24.72 11.11
N ASP A 136 -10.92 24.92 10.83
CA ASP A 136 -10.40 25.19 9.48
C ASP A 136 -9.51 24.04 9.02
N VAL A 137 -9.42 23.82 7.71
CA VAL A 137 -8.60 22.75 7.10
C VAL A 137 -7.58 23.35 6.13
N VAL A 138 -6.32 22.93 6.27
CA VAL A 138 -5.20 23.34 5.41
C VAL A 138 -4.47 22.11 4.90
N SER A 139 -4.32 22.01 3.57
CA SER A 139 -3.50 20.96 2.95
C SER A 139 -2.04 21.38 2.82
N LEU A 140 -1.14 20.42 3.04
CA LEU A 140 0.27 20.51 2.69
C LEU A 140 0.47 19.80 1.36
N ALA A 141 0.52 20.56 0.28
CA ALA A 141 0.94 20.06 -1.01
C ALA A 141 2.42 19.64 -0.95
N GLU A 142 2.76 18.48 -1.50
CA GLU A 142 4.12 17.98 -1.63
C GLU A 142 4.95 18.86 -2.60
N ASN A 143 5.38 20.03 -2.17
CA ASN A 143 6.45 20.80 -2.81
C ASN A 143 7.74 20.80 -1.98
N TYR A 144 7.95 19.74 -1.22
CA TYR A 144 9.25 19.38 -0.66
C TYR A 144 9.61 17.98 -1.15
N SER A 145 10.21 17.94 -2.34
CA SER A 145 11.13 16.87 -2.68
C SER A 145 12.25 16.94 -1.64
N LEU A 146 12.08 16.22 -0.53
CA LEU A 146 13.20 15.84 0.32
C LEU A 146 14.07 15.00 -0.60
N LYS A 147 15.14 15.60 -1.12
CA LYS A 147 16.26 14.83 -1.67
C LYS A 147 16.60 13.81 -0.60
N GLU A 148 16.24 12.55 -0.82
CA GLU A 148 16.84 11.45 -0.10
C GLU A 148 18.34 11.69 -0.23
N ARG A 149 19.00 11.94 0.90
CA ARG A 149 20.45 11.83 0.94
C ARG A 149 20.69 10.35 0.71
N ASP A 150 21.04 10.01 -0.52
CA ASP A 150 21.70 8.74 -0.82
C ASP A 150 22.77 8.56 0.25
N CYS A 151 22.60 7.56 1.11
CA CYS A 151 23.66 7.08 1.97
C CYS A 151 24.64 6.27 1.12
N ASP A 152 25.21 6.89 0.10
CA ASP A 152 26.43 6.40 -0.53
C ASP A 152 27.61 7.03 0.23
N THR A 153 27.81 6.53 1.45
CA THR A 153 29.11 6.62 2.12
C THR A 153 29.82 5.29 1.94
N SER A 154 30.22 4.98 0.71
CA SER A 154 31.40 4.16 0.47
C SER A 154 32.57 5.08 0.12
N ASN A 155 33.35 5.41 1.15
CA ASN A 155 34.72 5.88 1.00
C ASN A 155 35.56 4.79 0.31
N GLU A 156 36.16 5.09 -0.85
CA GLU A 156 37.61 5.10 -1.16
C GLU A 156 37.85 5.36 -2.65
#